data_AF-A0A554MFU3-F1
#
_entry.id   AF-A0A554MFU3-F1
#
_cell.length_a   1.000
_cell.length_b   1.000
_cell.length_c   1.000
_cell.angle_alpha   90.00
_cell.angle_beta   90.00
_cell.angle_gamma   90.00
#
_symmetry.space_group_name_H-M   'P 1'
#
loop_
_entity.id
_entity.type
_entity.pdbx_description
1 polymer ?
#
loop_
_entity_poly.entity_id
_entity_poly.type
_entity_poly.pdbx_seq_one_letter_code
_entity_poly.pdbx_strand_id
1 'polypeptide(L)'
;MPELTSPQLQEVNEMLTQQLGPGEDLTEEEFQQIVTKSPNRPKFPLLILCMALLKDFGDLVTLGFLGMITNFFFGILIWVWLMGKLGFMRKWLYKRFIFVLMLEFFPFINMIPINTFFVVRAHMKECKKVDAILNALEGFAKQARRGKLSLQPA
;
A
#
# COMPACT_ATOMS: atom_id res chain seq x y z
N MET A 1 -27.07 8.27 5.95
CA MET A 1 -25.95 8.40 5.00
C MET A 1 -26.45 7.83 3.69
N PRO A 2 -26.29 8.52 2.55
CA PRO A 2 -26.72 7.97 1.26
C PRO A 2 -25.97 6.67 1.00
N GLU A 3 -26.68 5.56 0.84
CA GLU A 3 -26.10 4.33 0.32
C GLU A 3 -25.71 4.59 -1.13
N LEU A 4 -24.42 4.49 -1.46
CA LEU A 4 -23.99 4.56 -2.84
C LEU A 4 -24.55 3.35 -3.58
N THR A 5 -25.08 3.61 -4.76
CA THR A 5 -25.65 2.56 -5.60
C THR A 5 -24.52 1.79 -6.28
N SER A 6 -24.70 0.48 -6.48
CA SER A 6 -23.77 -0.37 -7.24
C SER A 6 -23.24 0.23 -8.56
N PRO A 7 -24.00 1.04 -9.34
CA PRO A 7 -23.46 1.76 -10.50
C PRO A 7 -22.36 2.79 -10.20
N GLN A 8 -22.39 3.48 -9.06
CA GLN A 8 -21.34 4.46 -8.72
C GLN A 8 -20.00 3.77 -8.41
N LEU A 9 -20.05 2.61 -7.76
CA LEU A 9 -18.85 1.79 -7.54
C LEU A 9 -18.26 1.31 -8.87
N GLN A 10 -19.11 0.87 -9.81
CA GLN A 10 -18.66 0.41 -11.13
C GLN A 10 -17.92 1.52 -11.89
N GLU A 11 -18.46 2.74 -11.91
CA GLU A 11 -17.83 3.87 -12.58
C GLU A 11 -16.46 4.22 -11.96
N VAL A 12 -16.36 4.20 -10.63
CA VAL A 12 -15.07 4.45 -9.94
C VAL A 12 -14.08 3.33 -10.22
N ASN A 13 -14.51 2.07 -10.24
CA ASN A 13 -13.65 0.93 -10.57
C ASN A 13 -13.18 0.96 -12.02
N GLU A 14 -14.00 1.42 -12.97
CA GLU A 14 -13.58 1.66 -14.36
C GLU A 14 -12.48 2.73 -14.44
N MET A 15 -12.64 3.86 -13.74
CA MET A 15 -11.62 4.92 -13.68
C MET A 15 -10.32 4.42 -13.02
N LEU A 16 -10.42 3.63 -11.96
CA LEU A 16 -9.26 3.06 -11.28
C LEU A 16 -8.55 2.04 -12.15
N THR A 17 -9.29 1.17 -12.84
CA THR A 17 -8.72 0.20 -13.78
C THR A 17 -7.96 0.89 -14.90
N GLN A 18 -8.46 2.01 -15.40
CA GLN A 18 -7.76 2.80 -16.42
C GLN A 18 -6.42 3.38 -15.90
N GLN A 19 -6.33 3.72 -14.61
CA GLN A 19 -5.13 4.33 -14.02
C GLN A 19 -4.12 3.31 -13.47
N LEU A 20 -4.58 2.22 -12.86
CA LEU A 20 -3.76 1.24 -12.15
C LEU A 20 -3.57 -0.07 -12.91
N GLY A 21 -4.38 -0.33 -13.94
CA GLY A 21 -4.41 -1.57 -14.69
C GLY A 21 -5.41 -2.60 -14.13
N PRO A 22 -5.57 -3.75 -14.82
CA PRO A 22 -6.55 -4.77 -14.45
C PRO A 22 -6.22 -5.44 -13.10
N GLY A 23 -7.26 -5.79 -12.34
CA GLY A 23 -7.14 -6.53 -11.07
C GLY A 23 -6.85 -5.67 -9.83
N GLU A 24 -7.04 -4.34 -9.94
CA GLU A 24 -6.96 -3.38 -8.84
C GLU A 24 -8.36 -2.82 -8.49
N ASP A 25 -9.39 -3.66 -8.63
CA ASP A 25 -10.78 -3.34 -8.32
C ASP A 25 -10.98 -3.16 -6.80
N LEU A 26 -11.66 -2.09 -6.41
CA LEU A 26 -12.06 -1.90 -5.01
C LEU A 26 -13.24 -2.80 -4.69
N THR A 27 -13.19 -3.44 -3.53
CA THR A 27 -14.39 -4.08 -2.97
C THR A 27 -15.37 -3.01 -2.49
N GLU A 28 -16.65 -3.37 -2.42
CA GLU A 28 -17.70 -2.48 -1.87
C GLU A 28 -17.31 -1.97 -0.46
N GLU A 29 -16.77 -2.84 0.38
CA GLU A 29 -16.30 -2.50 1.73
C GLU A 29 -15.14 -1.48 1.70
N GLU A 30 -14.18 -1.66 0.78
CA GLU A 30 -13.03 -0.75 0.65
C GLU A 30 -13.47 0.61 0.12
N PHE A 31 -14.41 0.62 -0.82
CA PHE A 31 -15.01 1.83 -1.35
C PHE A 31 -15.77 2.59 -0.26
N GLN A 32 -16.62 1.91 0.52
CA GLN A 32 -17.33 2.53 1.65
C GLN A 32 -16.35 3.10 2.69
N GLN A 33 -15.23 2.42 2.95
CA GLN A 33 -14.18 2.94 3.83
C GLN A 33 -13.53 4.21 3.27
N ILE A 34 -13.23 4.24 1.97
CA ILE A 34 -12.62 5.39 1.29
C ILE A 34 -13.56 6.59 1.28
N VAL A 35 -14.86 6.37 1.05
CA VAL A 35 -15.88 7.43 1.06
C VAL A 35 -16.06 7.98 2.48
N THR A 36 -16.12 7.10 3.48
CA THR A 36 -16.30 7.50 4.88
C THR A 36 -15.04 8.17 5.45
N LYS A 37 -13.86 7.68 5.07
CA LYS A 37 -12.55 8.19 5.48
C LYS A 37 -11.72 8.45 4.23
N SER A 38 -11.78 9.68 3.75
CA SER A 38 -10.95 10.11 2.62
C SER A 38 -9.49 9.75 2.88
N PRO A 39 -8.83 8.99 1.97
CA PRO A 39 -7.48 8.52 2.19
C PRO A 39 -6.54 9.73 2.25
N ASN A 40 -5.83 9.88 3.36
CA ASN A 40 -4.78 10.89 3.45
C ASN A 40 -3.53 10.40 2.70
N ARG A 41 -2.78 11.33 2.11
CA ARG A 41 -1.51 11.00 1.46
C ARG A 41 -0.57 10.36 2.49
N PRO A 42 0.00 9.17 2.19
CA PRO A 42 0.84 8.47 3.14
C PRO A 42 2.11 9.29 3.41
N LYS A 43 2.44 9.48 4.68
CA LYS A 43 3.72 10.10 5.06
C LYS A 43 4.86 9.11 4.79
N PHE A 44 6.01 9.64 4.36
CA PHE A 44 7.20 8.82 4.13
C PHE A 44 7.61 8.10 5.43
N PRO A 45 7.84 6.77 5.41
CA PRO A 45 8.08 6.00 6.63
C PRO A 45 9.55 6.10 7.08
N LEU A 46 10.00 7.32 7.42
CA LEU A 46 11.41 7.62 7.75
C LEU A 46 11.98 6.68 8.81
N LEU A 47 11.25 6.47 9.91
CA LEU A 47 11.69 5.59 11.00
C LEU A 47 11.93 4.16 10.50
N ILE A 48 10.99 3.60 9.74
CA ILE A 48 11.09 2.24 9.22
C ILE A 48 12.23 2.12 8.20
N LEU A 49 12.42 3.13 7.36
CA LEU A 49 13.54 3.16 6.41
C LEU A 49 14.88 3.22 7.14
N CYS A 50 15.03 4.08 8.15
CA CYS A 50 16.26 4.16 8.94
C CYS A 50 16.56 2.83 9.63
N MET A 51 15.56 2.16 10.21
CA MET A 51 15.73 0.85 10.82
C MET A 51 16.09 -0.22 9.78
N ALA A 52 15.52 -0.17 8.57
CA ALA A 52 15.87 -1.08 7.47
C ALA A 52 17.33 -0.88 7.03
N LEU A 53 17.77 0.37 6.89
CA LEU A 53 19.16 0.70 6.55
C LEU A 53 20.14 0.23 7.63
N LEU A 54 19.82 0.47 8.91
CA LEU A 54 20.65 0.01 10.03
C LEU A 54 20.74 -1.52 10.08
N LYS A 55 19.64 -2.22 9.82
CA LYS A 55 19.60 -3.67 9.72
C LYS A 55 20.47 -4.18 8.57
N ASP A 56 20.23 -3.69 7.36
CA ASP A 56 20.95 -4.11 6.16
C ASP A 56 22.47 -3.82 6.29
N PHE A 57 22.83 -2.70 6.92
CA PHE A 57 24.24 -2.38 7.23
C PHE A 57 24.83 -3.31 8.29
N GLY A 58 24.09 -3.62 9.35
CA GLY A 58 24.51 -4.56 10.38
C GLY A 58 24.74 -5.98 9.83
N ASP A 59 23.85 -6.45 8.97
CA ASP A 59 23.97 -7.75 8.31
C ASP A 59 25.20 -7.78 7.37
N LEU A 60 25.46 -6.69 6.65
CA LEU A 60 26.65 -6.55 5.80
C LEU A 60 27.95 -6.62 6.62
N VAL A 61 28.03 -5.90 7.75
CA VAL A 61 29.22 -5.87 8.62
C VAL A 61 29.45 -7.22 9.30
N THR A 62 28.37 -7.90 9.68
CA THR A 62 28.44 -9.18 10.41
C THR A 62 28.47 -10.39 9.48
N LEU A 63 28.50 -10.17 8.17
CA LEU A 63 28.41 -11.21 7.12
C LEU A 63 27.22 -12.16 7.35
N GLY A 64 26.11 -11.62 7.86
CA GLY A 64 24.87 -12.35 8.14
C GLY A 64 24.87 -13.17 9.44
N PHE A 65 25.93 -13.17 10.26
CA PHE A 65 25.96 -13.95 11.51
C PHE A 65 24.85 -13.53 12.49
N LEU A 66 24.59 -12.22 12.59
CA LEU A 66 23.51 -11.66 13.41
C LEU A 66 22.16 -11.62 12.68
N GLY A 67 22.13 -12.01 11.40
CA GLY A 67 21.01 -11.80 10.49
C GLY A 67 19.69 -12.39 10.97
N MET A 68 19.71 -13.57 11.61
CA MET A 68 18.48 -14.21 12.08
C MET A 68 17.80 -13.42 13.21
N ILE A 69 18.60 -12.89 14.15
CA ILE A 69 18.08 -12.11 15.29
C ILE A 69 17.59 -10.74 14.80
N THR A 70 18.40 -10.04 14.01
CA THR A 70 18.06 -8.72 13.47
C THR A 70 16.81 -8.80 12.57
N ASN A 71 16.68 -9.85 11.77
CA ASN A 71 15.52 -10.08 10.92
C ASN A 71 14.24 -10.38 11.74
N PHE A 72 14.33 -11.10 12.85
CA PHE A 72 13.17 -11.31 13.72
C PHE A 72 12.60 -9.99 14.26
N PHE A 73 13.46 -9.11 14.80
CA PHE A 73 13.03 -7.79 15.29
C PHE A 73 12.52 -6.90 14.16
N PHE A 74 13.21 -6.89 13.02
CA PHE A 74 12.78 -6.12 11.86
C PHE A 74 11.45 -6.62 11.30
N GLY A 75 11.23 -7.93 11.31
CA GLY A 75 9.98 -8.55 10.90
C GLY A 75 8.79 -8.10 11.75
N ILE A 76 8.96 -8.03 13.07
CA ILE A 76 7.94 -7.48 13.98
C ILE A 76 7.69 -6.01 13.67
N LEU A 77 8.73 -5.21 13.47
CA LEU A 77 8.62 -3.79 13.15
C LEU A 77 7.83 -3.56 11.85
N ILE A 78 8.16 -4.30 10.79
CA ILE A 78 7.44 -4.24 9.51
C ILE A 78 6.00 -4.72 9.68
N TRP A 79 5.77 -5.80 10.43
CA TRP A 79 4.44 -6.32 10.68
C TRP A 79 3.52 -5.28 11.34
N VAL A 80 4.00 -4.60 12.39
CA VAL A 80 3.29 -3.49 13.04
C VAL A 80 3.06 -2.34 12.07
N TRP A 81 4.06 -1.98 11.25
CA TRP A 81 3.91 -0.95 10.23
C TRP A 81 2.83 -1.30 9.18
N LEU A 82 2.74 -2.56 8.76
CA LEU A 82 1.75 -3.05 7.80
C LEU A 82 0.32 -3.06 8.36
N MET A 83 0.14 -3.17 9.68
CA MET A 83 -1.19 -3.06 10.30
C MET A 83 -1.83 -1.69 10.11
N GLY A 84 -1.03 -0.63 9.99
CA GLY A 84 -1.51 0.73 9.74
C GLY A 84 -1.91 1.02 8.29
N LYS A 85 -1.80 0.04 7.38
CA LYS A 85 -2.05 0.20 5.95
C LYS A 85 -3.48 -0.22 5.55
N LEU A 86 -4.01 0.41 4.51
CA LEU A 86 -5.33 0.10 3.93
C LEU A 86 -5.43 -1.37 3.49
N GLY A 87 -6.62 -1.96 3.60
CA GLY A 87 -6.87 -3.40 3.42
C GLY A 87 -6.36 -3.98 2.09
N PHE A 88 -6.64 -3.32 0.96
CA PHE A 88 -6.17 -3.73 -0.37
C PHE A 88 -4.64 -3.71 -0.48
N MET A 89 -3.98 -2.66 0.03
CA MET A 89 -2.51 -2.56 0.03
C MET A 89 -1.87 -3.60 0.93
N ARG A 90 -2.50 -3.85 2.08
CA ARG A 90 -2.02 -4.80 3.08
C ARG A 90 -1.81 -6.18 2.46
N LYS A 91 -2.78 -6.73 1.74
CA LYS A 91 -2.67 -8.06 1.10
C LYS A 91 -1.46 -8.17 0.17
N TRP A 92 -1.23 -7.16 -0.67
CA TRP A 92 -0.09 -7.12 -1.58
C TRP A 92 1.25 -7.01 -0.83
N LEU A 93 1.30 -6.13 0.18
CA LEU A 93 2.49 -5.91 0.99
C LEU A 93 2.87 -7.15 1.79
N TYR A 94 1.90 -7.86 2.38
CA TYR A 94 2.15 -9.11 3.11
C TYR A 94 2.75 -10.20 2.22
N LYS A 95 2.20 -10.41 1.01
CA LYS A 95 2.77 -11.39 0.06
C LYS A 95 4.22 -11.05 -0.28
N ARG A 96 4.53 -9.77 -0.47
CA ARG A 96 5.90 -9.31 -0.76
C ARG A 96 6.82 -9.38 0.45
N PHE A 97 6.31 -9.10 1.64
CA PHE A 97 7.05 -9.23 2.88
C PHE A 97 7.44 -10.68 3.15
N ILE A 98 6.50 -11.63 3.01
CA ILE A 98 6.80 -13.07 3.13
C ILE A 98 7.85 -13.49 2.08
N PHE A 99 7.73 -13.00 0.84
CA PHE A 99 8.71 -13.27 -0.19
C PHE A 99 10.12 -12.73 0.18
N VAL A 100 10.20 -11.51 0.72
CA VAL A 100 11.46 -10.93 1.21
C VAL A 100 12.03 -11.78 2.36
N LEU A 101 11.21 -12.16 3.34
CA LEU A 101 11.64 -13.05 4.43
C LEU A 101 12.18 -14.37 3.90
N MET A 102 11.54 -14.97 2.90
CA MET A 102 12.02 -16.21 2.26
C MET A 102 13.37 -16.02 1.56
N LEU A 103 13.58 -14.88 0.91
CA LEU A 103 14.83 -14.57 0.23
C LEU A 103 16.01 -14.40 1.19
N GLU A 104 15.78 -13.94 2.42
CA GLU A 104 16.85 -13.76 3.41
C GLU A 104 17.43 -15.06 3.96
N PHE A 105 16.75 -16.21 3.78
CA PHE A 105 17.30 -17.51 4.15
C PHE A 105 18.47 -17.95 3.27
N PHE A 106 18.72 -17.28 2.14
CA PHE A 106 19.83 -17.58 1.26
C PHE A 106 21.08 -16.75 1.64
N PRO A 107 22.20 -17.40 1.99
CA PRO A 107 23.37 -16.74 2.60
C PRO A 107 24.05 -15.67 1.72
N PHE A 108 23.81 -15.66 0.42
CA PHE A 108 24.36 -14.66 -0.51
C PHE A 108 23.41 -13.50 -0.81
N ILE A 109 22.12 -13.68 -0.56
CA ILE A 109 21.09 -12.69 -0.87
C ILE A 109 21.10 -11.55 0.17
N ASN A 110 21.60 -11.81 1.37
CA ASN A 110 21.74 -10.83 2.46
C ASN A 110 22.73 -9.69 2.18
N MET A 111 23.55 -9.79 1.13
CA MET A 111 24.40 -8.65 0.70
C MET A 111 23.60 -7.53 0.02
N ILE A 112 22.38 -7.83 -0.44
CA ILE A 112 21.50 -6.85 -1.08
C ILE A 112 20.64 -6.21 0.03
N PRO A 113 20.48 -4.88 0.07
CA PRO A 113 19.66 -4.19 1.08
C PRO A 113 18.16 -4.35 0.77
N ILE A 114 17.66 -5.59 0.81
CA ILE A 114 16.33 -5.97 0.33
C ILE A 114 15.25 -5.32 1.19
N ASN A 115 15.48 -5.16 2.50
CA ASN A 115 14.52 -4.50 3.39
C ASN A 115 14.37 -3.03 3.05
N THR A 116 15.48 -2.34 2.83
CA THR A 116 15.49 -0.95 2.36
C THR A 116 14.72 -0.84 1.04
N PHE A 117 15.01 -1.69 0.06
CA PHE A 117 14.29 -1.71 -1.21
C PHE A 117 12.79 -2.01 -1.04
N PHE A 118 12.44 -2.93 -0.16
CA PHE A 118 11.05 -3.27 0.13
C PHE A 118 10.29 -2.07 0.69
N VAL A 119 10.84 -1.37 1.69
CA VAL A 119 10.19 -0.21 2.33
C VAL A 119 9.99 0.93 1.32
N VAL A 120 11.03 1.26 0.54
CA VAL A 120 10.95 2.31 -0.49
C VAL A 120 9.91 1.95 -1.55
N ARG A 121 9.96 0.72 -2.09
CA ARG A 121 9.02 0.27 -3.12
C ARG A 121 7.59 0.20 -2.61
N ALA A 122 7.39 -0.26 -1.38
CA ALA A 122 6.10 -0.30 -0.71
C ALA A 122 5.50 1.11 -0.61
N HIS A 123 6.29 2.09 -0.16
CA HIS A 123 5.85 3.47 -0.06
C HIS A 123 5.54 4.09 -1.42
N MET A 124 6.42 3.91 -2.42
CA MET A 124 6.16 4.42 -3.79
C MET A 124 4.86 3.84 -4.38
N LYS A 125 4.61 2.54 -4.18
CA LYS A 125 3.38 1.90 -4.66
C LYS A 125 2.15 2.42 -3.90
N GLU A 126 2.27 2.63 -2.60
CA GLU A 126 1.21 3.21 -1.78
C GLU A 126 0.83 4.62 -2.26
N CYS A 127 1.81 5.51 -2.46
CA CYS A 127 1.57 6.86 -2.98
C CYS A 127 0.83 6.81 -4.32
N LYS A 128 1.31 6.00 -5.28
CA LYS A 128 0.66 5.84 -6.59
C LYS A 128 -0.80 5.42 -6.49
N LYS A 129 -1.13 4.47 -5.61
CA LYS A 129 -2.52 4.02 -5.44
C LYS A 129 -3.38 5.07 -4.75
N VAL A 130 -2.87 5.72 -3.70
CA VAL A 130 -3.62 6.76 -3.00
C VAL A 130 -3.89 7.94 -3.92
N ASP A 131 -2.91 8.36 -4.72
CA ASP A 131 -3.10 9.43 -5.70
C ASP A 131 -4.10 9.03 -6.79
N ALA A 132 -4.07 7.77 -7.28
CA ALA A 132 -5.06 7.29 -8.25
C ALA A 132 -6.49 7.31 -7.69
N ILE A 133 -6.68 6.88 -6.44
CA ILE A 133 -7.97 6.93 -5.75
C ILE A 133 -8.45 8.38 -5.59
N LEU A 134 -7.59 9.28 -5.13
CA LEU A 134 -7.95 10.68 -4.95
C LEU A 134 -8.34 11.33 -6.29
N ASN A 135 -7.59 11.07 -7.35
CA ASN A 135 -7.87 11.58 -8.70
C ASN A 135 -9.19 11.02 -9.25
N ALA A 136 -9.48 9.73 -9.04
CA ALA A 136 -10.73 9.11 -9.44
C ALA A 136 -11.93 9.74 -8.70
N LEU A 137 -11.82 9.92 -7.39
CA LEU A 137 -12.85 10.56 -6.56
C LEU A 137 -13.08 12.03 -6.96
N GLU A 138 -12.02 12.79 -7.23
CA GLU A 138 -12.12 14.17 -7.70
C GLU A 138 -12.78 14.23 -9.09
N GLY A 139 -12.40 13.32 -9.99
CA GLY A 139 -13.01 13.15 -11.31
C GLY A 139 -14.50 12.91 -11.20
N PHE A 140 -14.91 11.94 -10.39
CA PHE A 140 -16.31 11.61 -10.12
C PHE A 140 -17.08 12.81 -9.54
N ALA A 141 -16.54 13.47 -8.51
CA ALA A 141 -17.16 14.65 -7.91
C ALA A 141 -17.35 15.80 -8.92
N LYS A 142 -16.39 15.99 -9.83
CA LYS A 142 -16.48 17.00 -10.91
C LYS A 142 -17.54 16.64 -11.95
N GLN A 143 -17.73 15.36 -12.26
CA GLN A 143 -18.80 14.91 -13.16
C GLN A 143 -20.19 15.12 -12.54
N ALA A 144 -20.34 14.78 -11.26
CA ALA A 144 -21.57 15.02 -10.50
C ALA A 144 -21.95 16.51 -10.46
N ARG A 145 -20.99 17.41 -10.19
CA ARG A 145 -21.22 18.87 -10.20
C ARG A 145 -21.63 19.43 -11.56
N ARG A 146 -21.27 18.76 -12.66
CA ARG A 146 -21.61 19.19 -14.02
C ARG A 146 -23.02 18.77 -14.44
N GLY A 147 -23.80 18.13 -13.56
CA GLY A 147 -25.14 17.63 -13.88
C GLY A 147 -25.15 16.47 -14.88
N LYS A 148 -23.98 15.88 -15.18
CA LYS A 148 -23.88 14.68 -16.04
C LYS A 148 -24.32 13.42 -15.30
N LEU A 149 -24.18 13.41 -13.98
CA LEU A 149 -24.83 12.44 -13.13
C LEU A 149 -26.03 13.11 -12.49
N SER A 150 -27.24 12.66 -12.88
CA SER A 150 -28.43 12.93 -12.09
C SER A 150 -28.26 12.21 -10.76
N LEU A 151 -27.80 12.92 -9.74
CA LEU A 151 -27.95 12.46 -8.36
C LEU A 151 -29.46 12.38 -8.12
N GLN A 152 -30.02 11.18 -8.28
CA GLN A 152 -31.39 10.95 -7.86
C GLN A 152 -31.43 11.31 -6.36
N PRO A 153 -32.26 12.28 -5.95
CA PRO A 153 -32.43 12.54 -4.54
C PRO A 153 -32.93 11.24 -3.90
N ALA A 154 -32.14 10.72 -2.97
CA ALA A 154 -32.52 9.57 -2.15
C ALA A 154 -33.75 9.90 -1.29
#